data_AF-A0A973C3P7-F1
#
_entry.id   AF-A0A973C3P7-F1
#
_cell.length_a   1.000
_cell.length_b   1.000
_cell.length_c   1.000
_cell.angle_alpha   90.00
_cell.angle_beta   90.00
_cell.angle_gamma   90.00
#
_symmetry.space_group_name_H-M   'P 1'
#
loop_
_entity.id
_entity.type
_entity.pdbx_description
1 polymer ?
#
loop_
_entity_poly.entity_id
_entity_poly.type
_entity_poly.pdbx_seq_one_letter_code
_entity_poly.pdbx_strand_id
1 'polypeptide(L)'
;MNNTVKAVLLSAFVFPGAAHWWLKKQLAAGIYAIAAALPLYYIIDVTMTQTQLMVDKVLMSGGQLDLLSINELVTQQMASLDTQGIQLATVSLVCVWLVNIVDAIRLVRKRE
;
A
#
# COMPACT_ATOMS: atom_id res chain seq x y z
N MET A 1 1.55 -21.81 -20.95
CA MET A 1 0.86 -21.13 -19.83
C MET A 1 -0.37 -20.43 -20.38
N ASN A 2 -1.52 -20.64 -19.73
CA ASN A 2 -2.76 -19.99 -20.12
C ASN A 2 -2.64 -18.47 -19.95
N ASN A 3 -3.14 -17.67 -20.90
CA ASN A 3 -2.99 -16.20 -20.86
C ASN A 3 -3.60 -15.59 -19.58
N THR A 4 -4.63 -16.26 -19.04
CA THR A 4 -5.26 -15.91 -17.76
C THR A 4 -4.28 -15.99 -16.59
N VAL A 5 -3.44 -17.03 -16.52
CA VAL A 5 -2.47 -17.21 -15.42
C VAL A 5 -1.39 -16.14 -15.49
N LYS A 6 -0.91 -15.78 -16.68
CA LYS A 6 0.07 -14.69 -16.85
C LYS A 6 -0.50 -13.34 -16.42
N ALA A 7 -1.74 -13.03 -16.81
CA ALA A 7 -2.40 -11.78 -16.45
C ALA A 7 -2.65 -11.68 -14.93
N VAL A 8 -3.09 -12.77 -14.30
CA VAL A 8 -3.27 -12.81 -12.84
C VAL A 8 -1.94 -12.64 -12.13
N LEU A 9 -0.89 -13.35 -12.54
CA LEU A 9 0.43 -13.21 -11.90
C LEU A 9 0.96 -11.78 -12.04
N LEU A 10 0.77 -11.15 -13.20
CA LEU A 10 1.26 -9.80 -13.45
C LEU A 10 0.52 -8.74 -12.63
N SER A 11 -0.82 -8.79 -12.54
CA SER A 11 -1.59 -7.85 -11.69
C SER A 11 -1.53 -8.16 -10.19
N ALA A 12 -1.37 -9.43 -9.80
CA ALA A 12 -1.32 -9.83 -8.39
C ALA A 12 0.07 -9.65 -7.77
N PHE A 13 1.15 -9.84 -8.54
CA PHE A 13 2.51 -9.91 -7.98
C PHE A 13 3.39 -8.70 -8.29
N VAL A 14 3.14 -7.97 -9.38
CA VAL A 14 4.02 -6.85 -9.79
C VAL A 14 3.46 -5.52 -9.32
N PHE A 15 2.29 -5.13 -9.82
CA PHE A 15 1.65 -3.87 -9.42
C PHE A 15 0.20 -3.85 -9.91
N PRO A 16 -0.74 -3.24 -9.17
CA PRO A 16 -2.09 -3.00 -9.67
C PRO A 16 -2.04 -2.21 -10.99
N GLY A 17 -2.33 -2.88 -12.11
CA GLY A 17 -2.42 -2.28 -13.45
C GLY A 17 -1.44 -2.88 -14.46
N ALA A 18 -0.49 -3.69 -14.00
CA ALA A 18 0.52 -4.30 -14.87
C ALA A 18 -0.10 -5.25 -15.91
N ALA A 19 -1.17 -6.00 -15.56
CA ALA A 19 -1.87 -6.86 -16.53
C ALA A 19 -2.55 -6.05 -17.66
N HIS A 20 -3.12 -4.88 -17.35
CA HIS A 20 -3.75 -4.01 -18.35
C HIS A 20 -2.73 -3.37 -19.28
N TRP A 21 -1.50 -3.16 -18.80
CA TRP A 21 -0.39 -2.72 -19.63
C TRP A 21 0.01 -3.78 -20.66
N TRP A 22 0.06 -5.04 -20.24
CA TRP A 22 0.28 -6.17 -21.15
C TRP A 22 -0.87 -6.36 -22.16
N LEU A 23 -2.12 -6.10 -21.76
CA LEU A 23 -3.30 -6.16 -22.63
C LEU A 23 -3.53 -4.91 -23.51
N LYS A 24 -2.53 -4.03 -23.65
CA LYS A 24 -2.57 -2.77 -24.43
C LYS A 24 -3.67 -1.78 -24.00
N LYS A 25 -4.21 -1.89 -22.78
CA LYS A 25 -5.18 -0.94 -22.21
C LYS A 25 -4.51 -0.03 -21.19
N GLN A 26 -3.65 0.86 -21.69
CA GLN A 26 -2.81 1.73 -20.86
C GLN A 26 -3.61 2.72 -20.01
N LEU A 27 -4.78 3.17 -20.47
CA LEU A 27 -5.67 4.05 -19.69
C LEU A 27 -6.19 3.36 -18.43
N ALA A 28 -6.63 2.10 -18.54
CA ALA A 28 -7.09 1.33 -17.38
C ALA A 28 -5.93 1.01 -16.43
N ALA A 29 -4.74 0.70 -16.96
CA ALA A 29 -3.53 0.51 -16.16
C ALA A 29 -3.20 1.74 -15.31
N GLY A 30 -3.26 2.94 -15.92
CA GLY A 30 -3.02 4.21 -15.22
C GLY A 30 -4.02 4.48 -14.09
N ILE A 31 -5.32 4.23 -14.33
CA ILE A 31 -6.36 4.44 -13.31
C ILE A 31 -6.12 3.54 -12.09
N TYR A 32 -5.86 2.24 -12.30
CA TYR A 32 -5.59 1.33 -11.19
C TYR A 32 -4.26 1.63 -10.48
N ALA A 33 -3.24 2.06 -11.22
CA ALA A 33 -1.97 2.45 -10.63
C ALA A 33 -2.10 3.69 -9.75
N ILE A 34 -2.83 4.73 -10.20
CA ILE A 34 -3.10 5.93 -9.40
C ILE A 34 -3.96 5.58 -8.19
N ALA A 35 -5.00 4.76 -8.38
CA ALA A 35 -5.88 4.33 -7.29
C ALA A 35 -5.14 3.53 -6.20
N ALA A 36 -4.10 2.78 -6.56
CA ALA A 36 -3.23 2.10 -5.60
C ALA A 36 -2.14 3.02 -5.02
N ALA A 37 -1.63 3.98 -5.80
CA ALA A 37 -0.58 4.90 -5.37
C ALA A 37 -1.06 5.88 -4.29
N LEU A 38 -2.31 6.35 -4.34
CA LEU A 38 -2.88 7.27 -3.35
C LEU A 38 -2.87 6.72 -1.91
N PRO A 39 -3.46 5.55 -1.62
CA PRO A 39 -3.41 4.98 -0.27
C PRO A 39 -1.99 4.58 0.14
N LEU A 40 -1.15 4.14 -0.81
CA LEU A 40 0.25 3.82 -0.53
C LEU A 40 1.03 5.07 -0.09
N TYR A 41 0.84 6.19 -0.80
CA TYR A 41 1.47 7.47 -0.46
C TYR A 41 1.03 7.93 0.93
N TYR A 42 -0.26 7.85 1.24
CA TYR A 42 -0.78 8.19 2.56
C TYR A 42 -0.15 7.34 3.67
N ILE A 43 -0.01 6.03 3.47
CA ILE A 43 0.64 5.14 4.45
C ILE A 43 2.10 5.53 4.66
N ILE A 44 2.84 5.84 3.59
CA ILE A 44 4.25 6.27 3.68
C ILE A 44 4.35 7.60 4.42
N ASP A 45 3.52 8.57 4.08
CA ASP A 45 3.51 9.90 4.70
C ASP A 45 3.27 9.80 6.21
N VAL A 46 2.20 9.10 6.62
CA VAL A 46 1.89 8.87 8.03
C VAL A 46 3.05 8.16 8.74
N THR A 47 3.65 7.15 8.11
CA THR A 47 4.78 6.42 8.70
C THR A 47 6.00 7.33 8.88
N MET A 48 6.31 8.17 7.89
CA MET A 48 7.43 9.11 7.95
C MET A 48 7.23 10.19 9.01
N THR A 49 6.04 10.82 9.07
CA THR A 49 5.71 11.81 10.11
C THR A 49 5.86 11.21 11.51
N GLN A 50 5.40 9.98 11.70
CA GLN A 50 5.43 9.32 13.00
C GLN A 50 6.84 8.91 13.40
N THR A 51 7.65 8.49 12.44
CA THR A 51 9.08 8.22 12.64
C THR A 51 9.82 9.49 13.04
N GLN A 52 9.56 10.62 12.37
CA GLN A 52 10.17 11.91 12.71
C GLN A 52 9.80 12.36 14.13
N LEU A 53 8.51 12.28 14.49
CA LEU A 53 8.06 12.62 15.84
C LEU A 53 8.69 11.72 16.92
N MET A 54 8.91 10.43 16.62
CA MET A 54 9.66 9.55 17.53
C MET A 54 11.11 9.98 17.67
N VAL A 55 11.80 10.26 16.55
CA VAL A 55 13.21 10.69 16.54
C VAL A 55 13.37 11.98 17.33
N ASP A 56 12.48 12.95 17.15
CA ASP A 56 12.52 14.22 17.90
C ASP A 56 12.33 13.99 19.40
N LYS A 57 11.39 13.13 19.82
CA LYS A 57 11.21 12.75 21.23
C LYS A 57 12.46 12.09 21.81
N VAL A 58 13.13 11.24 21.04
CA VAL A 58 14.39 10.59 21.45
C VAL A 58 15.51 11.62 21.62
N LEU A 59 15.69 12.52 20.66
CA LEU A 59 16.74 13.54 20.70
C LEU A 59 16.49 14.54 21.85
N MET A 60 15.24 14.95 22.08
CA MET A 60 14.87 15.85 23.19
C MET A 60 15.12 15.23 24.58
N SER A 61 15.09 13.90 24.71
CA SER A 61 15.40 13.21 25.97
C SER A 61 16.90 13.18 26.31
N GLY A 62 17.76 13.76 25.47
CA GLY A 62 19.20 13.86 25.73
C GLY A 62 19.99 12.56 25.54
N GLY A 63 19.42 11.57 24.84
CA GLY A 63 20.11 10.32 24.49
C GLY A 63 20.27 9.30 25.62
N GLN A 64 19.74 9.58 26.82
CA GLN A 64 19.59 8.61 27.91
C GLN A 64 18.19 7.98 27.84
N LEU A 65 17.93 7.22 26.80
CA LEU A 65 16.73 6.41 26.69
C LEU A 65 17.12 4.95 26.81
N ASP A 66 16.72 4.34 27.93
CA ASP A 66 16.78 2.89 28.07
C ASP A 66 15.84 2.22 27.05
N LEU A 67 16.17 1.00 26.63
CA LEU A 67 15.39 0.21 25.67
C LEU A 67 13.92 0.08 26.08
N LEU A 68 13.64 0.01 27.39
CA LEU A 68 12.28 0.00 27.94
C LEU A 68 11.51 1.30 27.63
N SER A 69 12.15 2.44 27.80
CA SER A 69 11.52 3.74 27.55
C SER A 69 11.33 4.02 26.06
N ILE A 70 12.22 3.52 25.19
CA ILE A 70 12.01 3.54 23.73
C ILE A 70 10.77 2.70 23.39
N ASN A 71 10.61 1.53 23.99
CA ASN A 71 9.48 0.66 23.72
C ASN A 71 8.16 1.26 24.20
N GLU A 72 8.14 1.94 25.35
CA GLU A 72 6.97 2.71 25.80
C GLU A 72 6.62 3.86 24.85
N LEU A 73 7.62 4.63 24.40
CA LEU A 73 7.43 5.69 23.41
C LEU A 73 6.86 5.14 22.10
N VAL A 74 7.38 4.00 21.62
CA VAL A 74 6.86 3.30 20.44
C VAL A 74 5.41 2.90 20.64
N THR A 75 5.10 2.29 21.79
CA THR A 75 3.75 1.80 22.10
C THR A 75 2.74 2.94 22.23
N GLN A 76 3.11 4.04 22.89
CA GLN A 76 2.27 5.26 22.97
C GLN A 76 2.07 5.90 21.60
N GLN A 77 3.14 5.99 20.80
CA GLN A 77 3.03 6.57 19.47
C GLN A 77 2.11 5.70 18.59
N MET A 78 2.21 4.37 18.70
CA MET A 78 1.32 3.44 18.01
C MET A 78 -0.14 3.56 18.47
N ALA A 79 -0.38 3.88 19.74
CA ALA A 79 -1.73 4.19 20.23
C ALA A 79 -2.25 5.53 19.71
N SER A 80 -1.35 6.48 19.41
CA SER A 80 -1.68 7.79 18.81
C SER A 80 -1.74 7.79 17.27
N LEU A 81 -1.32 6.71 16.63
CA LEU A 81 -1.49 6.54 15.19
C LEU A 81 -2.98 6.61 14.87
N ASP A 82 -3.31 7.33 13.80
CA ASP A 82 -4.62 7.23 13.17
C ASP A 82 -4.78 5.84 12.54
N THR A 83 -4.99 4.86 13.42
CA THR A 83 -5.14 3.45 13.10
C THR A 83 -6.36 3.24 12.21
N GLN A 84 -7.38 4.10 12.32
CA GLN A 84 -8.57 4.05 11.50
C GLN A 84 -8.28 4.52 10.06
N GLY A 85 -7.55 5.62 9.89
CA GLY A 85 -7.08 6.09 8.59
C GLY A 85 -6.18 5.09 7.87
N ILE A 86 -5.19 4.52 8.57
CA ILE A 86 -4.29 3.48 8.01
C ILE A 86 -5.06 2.21 7.66
N GLN A 87 -5.97 1.75 8.53
CA GLN A 87 -6.80 0.58 8.26
C GLN A 87 -7.68 0.79 7.03
N LEU A 88 -8.31 1.96 6.91
CA LEU A 88 -9.14 2.29 5.74
C LEU A 88 -8.29 2.38 4.46
N ALA A 89 -7.11 2.99 4.52
CA ALA A 89 -6.17 3.03 3.40
C ALA A 89 -5.71 1.62 2.99
N THR A 90 -5.44 0.75 3.96
CA THR A 90 -5.05 -0.65 3.71
C THR A 90 -6.20 -1.44 3.08
N VAL A 91 -7.42 -1.34 3.63
CA VAL A 91 -8.60 -2.02 3.09
C VAL A 91 -8.93 -1.52 1.68
N SER A 92 -8.87 -0.20 1.45
CA SER A 92 -9.10 0.36 0.11
C SER A 92 -8.06 -0.13 -0.89
N LEU A 93 -6.78 -0.18 -0.51
CA LEU A 93 -5.70 -0.72 -1.33
C LEU A 93 -5.95 -2.20 -1.68
N VAL A 94 -6.34 -3.02 -0.70
CA VAL A 94 -6.68 -4.45 -0.92
C VAL A 94 -7.90 -4.58 -1.84
N CYS A 95 -8.95 -3.78 -1.64
CA CYS A 95 -10.13 -3.78 -2.49
C CYS A 95 -9.80 -3.41 -3.94
N VAL A 96 -9.03 -2.35 -4.16
CA VAL A 96 -8.56 -1.93 -5.50
C VAL A 96 -7.73 -3.04 -6.13
N TRP A 97 -6.90 -3.73 -5.35
CA TRP A 97 -6.10 -4.85 -5.82
C TRP A 97 -6.96 -6.04 -6.28
N LEU A 98 -7.97 -6.43 -5.48
CA LEU A 98 -8.88 -7.52 -5.83
C LEU A 98 -9.70 -7.19 -7.08
N VAL A 99 -10.25 -5.98 -7.17
CA VAL A 99 -11.02 -5.52 -8.34
C VAL A 99 -10.16 -5.58 -9.59
N ASN A 100 -8.90 -5.15 -9.50
CA ASN A 100 -7.95 -5.21 -10.62
C ASN A 100 -7.71 -6.64 -11.10
N ILE A 101 -7.51 -7.60 -10.19
CA ILE A 101 -7.34 -9.01 -10.54
C ILE A 101 -8.58 -9.55 -11.27
N VAL A 102 -9.78 -9.26 -10.75
CA VAL A 102 -11.05 -9.70 -11.37
C VAL A 102 -11.23 -9.08 -12.76
N ASP A 103 -10.93 -7.79 -12.90
CA ASP A 103 -11.04 -7.08 -14.18
C ASP A 103 -10.02 -7.60 -15.21
N ALA A 104 -8.78 -7.90 -14.79
CA ALA A 104 -7.78 -8.54 -15.64
C ALA A 104 -8.24 -9.92 -16.15
N ILE A 105 -8.85 -10.75 -15.30
CA ILE A 105 -9.42 -12.05 -15.68
C ILE A 105 -10.56 -11.87 -16.70
N ARG A 106 -11.48 -10.93 -16.45
CA ARG A 106 -12.57 -10.61 -17.39
C ARG A 106 -12.01 -10.13 -18.73
N LEU A 107 -10.96 -9.31 -18.72
CA LEU A 107 -10.35 -8.75 -19.92
C LEU A 107 -9.68 -9.83 -20.77
N VAL A 108 -9.04 -10.82 -20.15
CA VAL A 108 -8.47 -11.99 -20.86
C VAL A 108 -9.57 -12.87 -21.45
N ARG A 109 -10.62 -13.20 -20.68
CA ARG A 109 -11.76 -14.00 -21.17
C ARG A 109 -12.53 -13.36 -22.33
N LYS A 110 -12.48 -12.04 -22.49
CA LYS A 110 -13.10 -11.32 -23.61
C LYS A 110 -12.21 -11.28 -24.87
N ARG A 111 -10.94 -11.65 -24.73
CA ARG A 111 -9.92 -11.67 -25.80
C ARG A 111 -9.67 -13.08 -26.35
N GLU A 112 -10.01 -14.11 -25.58
CA GLU A 112 -10.17 -15.50 -26.04
C GLU A 112 -11.52 -15.69 -26.74
#